data_AF-A0A7Y5GZS6-F1
#
_entry.id   AF-A0A7Y5GZS6-F1
#
_cell.length_a   1.000
_cell.length_b   1.000
_cell.length_c   1.000
_cell.angle_alpha   90.00
_cell.angle_beta   90.00
_cell.angle_gamma   90.00
#
_symmetry.space_group_name_H-M   'P 1'
#
loop_
_entity.id
_entity.type
_entity.pdbx_description
1 polymer ?
#
loop_
_entity_poly.entity_id
_entity_poly.type
_entity_poly.pdbx_seq_one_letter_code
_entity_poly.pdbx_strand_id
1 'polypeptide(L)' 'SRLLEPNLIYNALLAARAPTQAAEIGVSPQYLAHTVQYCRDIRARYTVLDLAHELGVLKPYAQDCETAARQGKLP' A
#
# COMPACT_ATOMS: atom_id res chain seq x y z
N SER A 1 18.20 -6.38 -8.53
CA SER A 1 17.14 -7.33 -8.10
C SER A 1 16.14 -7.47 -9.23
N ARG A 2 15.49 -8.62 -9.38
CA ARG A 2 14.41 -8.80 -10.37
C ARG A 2 13.11 -8.25 -9.76
N LEU A 3 12.45 -7.32 -10.45
CA LEU A 3 11.09 -6.91 -10.09
C LEU A 3 10.11 -8.00 -10.52
N LEU A 4 9.17 -8.34 -9.64
CA LEU A 4 8.08 -9.26 -9.96
C LEU A 4 6.90 -8.45 -10.49
N GLU A 5 6.15 -9.05 -11.40
CA GLU A 5 4.86 -8.50 -11.82
C GLU A 5 3.90 -8.45 -10.62
N PRO A 6 3.21 -7.32 -10.37
CA PRO A 6 2.29 -7.19 -9.22
C PRO A 6 1.24 -8.30 -9.15
N ASN A 7 0.74 -8.74 -10.30
CA ASN A 7 -0.27 -9.80 -10.41
C ASN A 7 0.22 -11.15 -9.86
N LEU A 8 1.52 -11.41 -9.87
CA LEU A 8 2.07 -12.65 -9.32
C LEU A 8 1.84 -12.72 -7.81
N ILE A 9 2.08 -11.61 -7.09
CA ILE A 9 1.88 -11.54 -5.63
C ILE A 9 0.39 -11.63 -5.30
N TYR A 10 -0.45 -10.90 -6.04
CA TYR A 10 -1.90 -10.93 -5.84
C TYR A 10 -2.49 -12.34 -6.02
N ASN A 11 -2.12 -13.02 -7.10
CA ASN A 11 -2.59 -14.39 -7.37
C ASN A 11 -2.11 -15.38 -6.31
N ALA A 12 -0.89 -15.21 -5.78
CA ALA A 12 -0.38 -16.05 -4.69
C ALA A 12 -1.18 -15.85 -3.39
N LEU A 13 -1.57 -14.61 -3.06
CA LEU A 13 -2.43 -14.32 -1.91
C LEU A 13 -3.81 -14.95 -2.08
N LEU A 14 -4.44 -14.81 -3.27
CA LEU A 14 -5.72 -15.43 -3.57
C LEU A 14 -5.67 -16.96 -3.45
N ALA A 15 -4.63 -17.59 -4.01
CA ALA A 15 -4.44 -19.05 -3.95
C ALA A 15 -4.28 -19.54 -2.49
N ALA A 16 -3.63 -18.73 -1.65
CA ALA A 16 -3.48 -19.00 -0.22
C ALA A 16 -4.72 -18.63 0.62
N ARG A 17 -5.79 -18.08 0.00
CA ARG A 17 -6.95 -17.49 0.70
C ARG A 17 -6.55 -16.43 1.73
N ALA A 18 -5.44 -15.73 1.46
CA ALA A 18 -4.97 -14.62 2.26
C ALA A 18 -5.78 -13.35 1.93
N PRO A 19 -5.94 -12.43 2.89
CA PRO A 19 -6.58 -11.15 2.64
C PRO A 19 -5.79 -10.35 1.60
N THR A 20 -6.52 -9.73 0.69
CA THR A 20 -6.01 -8.88 -0.39
C THR A 20 -6.53 -7.43 -0.29
N GLN A 21 -7.51 -7.18 0.58
CA GLN A 21 -8.09 -5.87 0.83
C GLN A 21 -7.94 -5.49 2.31
N ALA A 22 -7.77 -4.19 2.57
CA ALA A 22 -7.66 -3.66 3.93
C ALA A 22 -8.88 -4.01 4.82
N ALA A 23 -10.08 -4.01 4.24
CA ALA A 23 -11.31 -4.32 4.97
C ALA A 23 -11.34 -5.76 5.51
N GLU A 24 -10.68 -6.71 4.85
CA GLU A 24 -10.64 -8.12 5.26
C GLU A 24 -9.86 -8.34 6.56
N ILE A 25 -8.99 -7.39 6.93
CA ILE A 25 -8.22 -7.37 8.18
C ILE A 25 -8.69 -6.29 9.15
N GLY A 26 -9.85 -5.68 8.91
CA GLY A 26 -10.42 -4.66 9.79
C GLY A 26 -9.73 -3.29 9.71
N VAL A 27 -8.97 -3.01 8.64
CA VAL A 27 -8.32 -1.71 8.44
C VAL A 27 -9.24 -0.78 7.65
N SER A 28 -9.48 0.42 8.18
CA SER A 28 -10.25 1.45 7.48
C SER A 28 -9.43 2.09 6.34
N PRO A 29 -10.08 2.59 5.28
CA PRO A 29 -9.39 3.30 4.21
C PRO A 29 -8.55 4.49 4.69
N GLN A 30 -9.06 5.24 5.67
CA GLN A 30 -8.36 6.39 6.25
C GLN A 30 -7.10 5.95 7.01
N TYR A 31 -7.19 4.85 7.74
CA TYR A 31 -6.05 4.30 8.45
C TYR A 31 -4.99 3.76 7.50
N LEU A 32 -5.39 3.17 6.37
CA LEU A 32 -4.47 2.76 5.30
C LEU A 32 -3.71 3.96 4.74
N ALA A 33 -4.41 5.04 4.38
CA ALA A 33 -3.80 6.26 3.86
C ALA A 33 -2.81 6.90 4.84
N HIS A 34 -3.21 6.99 6.11
CA HIS A 34 -2.33 7.44 7.19
C HIS A 34 -1.08 6.55 7.28
N THR A 35 -1.25 5.22 7.27
CA THR A 35 -0.15 4.27 7.35
C THR A 35 0.86 4.45 6.21
N VAL A 36 0.40 4.62 4.97
CA VAL A 36 1.28 4.86 3.81
C VAL A 36 2.15 6.11 3.99
N GLN A 37 1.62 7.17 4.59
CA GLN A 37 2.36 8.42 4.80
C GLN A 37 3.48 8.29 5.85
N TYR A 38 3.28 7.48 6.89
CA TYR A 38 4.17 7.42 8.05
C TYR A 38 5.04 6.16 8.13
N CYS A 39 4.77 5.13 7.32
CA CYS A 39 5.52 3.87 7.36
C CYS A 39 7.03 4.01 7.16
N ARG A 40 7.46 5.03 6.41
CA ARG A 40 8.89 5.33 6.21
C ARG A 40 9.64 5.69 7.50
N ASP A 41 8.93 6.24 8.49
CA ASP A 41 9.53 6.72 9.74
C ASP A 41 9.68 5.60 10.79
N ILE A 42 9.12 4.41 10.55
CA ILE A 42 9.11 3.31 11.52
C ILE A 42 10.53 2.74 11.74
N ARG A 43 11.39 2.77 10.71
CA ARG A 43 12.77 2.28 10.79
C ARG A 43 13.68 3.15 9.93
N ALA A 44 14.91 3.36 10.38
CA ALA A 44 15.95 4.04 9.61
C ALA A 44 16.43 3.19 8.42
N ARG A 45 15.60 3.12 7.38
CA ARG A 45 15.88 2.42 6.11
C ARG A 45 15.28 3.22 4.97
N TYR A 46 16.08 3.46 3.94
CA TYR A 46 15.60 4.07 2.72
C TYR A 46 14.78 3.06 1.89
N THR A 47 13.57 3.44 1.52
CA THR A 47 12.58 2.66 0.76
C THR A 47 11.97 3.49 -0.37
N VAL A 48 11.10 2.89 -1.18
CA VAL A 48 10.34 3.62 -2.21
C VAL A 48 9.46 4.74 -1.63
N LEU A 49 9.04 4.63 -0.36
CA LEU A 49 8.25 5.67 0.30
C LEU A 49 9.08 6.92 0.62
N ASP A 50 10.39 6.75 0.87
CA ASP A 50 11.31 7.88 1.04
C ASP A 50 11.50 8.63 -0.26
N LEU A 51 11.71 7.91 -1.37
CA LEU A 51 11.77 8.51 -2.70
C LEU A 51 10.47 9.23 -3.04
N ALA A 52 9.32 8.60 -2.80
CA ALA A 52 8.01 9.23 -3.03
C ALA A 52 7.81 10.49 -2.19
N HIS A 53 8.34 10.52 -0.96
CA HIS A 53 8.32 11.69 -0.10
C HIS A 53 9.21 12.81 -0.66
N GLU A 54 10.45 12.49 -1.04
CA GLU A 54 11.41 13.44 -1.62
C GLU A 54 10.91 14.05 -2.94
N LEU A 55 10.17 13.28 -3.73
CA LEU A 55 9.53 13.74 -4.97
C LEU A 55 8.20 14.48 -4.73
N GLY A 56 7.72 14.58 -3.49
CA GLY A 56 6.46 15.24 -3.14
C GLY A 56 5.20 14.48 -3.55
N VAL A 57 5.31 13.22 -3.99
CA VAL A 57 4.18 12.41 -4.49
C VAL A 57 3.58 11.45 -3.46
N LEU A 58 4.22 11.29 -2.28
CA LEU A 58 3.74 10.37 -1.24
C LEU A 58 2.34 10.69 -0.73
N LYS A 59 2.04 11.98 -0.49
CA LYS A 59 0.73 12.40 0.02
C LYS A 59 -0.39 12.18 -1.00
N PRO A 60 -0.24 12.59 -2.28
CA PRO A 60 -1.18 12.20 -3.35
C PRO A 60 -1.38 10.69 -3.44
N TYR A 61 -0.30 9.91 -3.45
CA TYR A 61 -0.38 8.45 -3.53
C TYR A 61 -1.16 7.83 -2.36
N ALA A 62 -1.00 8.36 -1.14
CA ALA A 62 -1.79 7.93 0.01
C ALA A 62 -3.30 8.21 -0.14
N GLN A 63 -3.68 9.30 -0.82
CA GLN A 63 -5.08 9.63 -1.12
C GLN A 63 -5.66 8.68 -2.19
N ASP A 64 -4.84 8.29 -3.16
CA ASP A 64 -5.21 7.27 -4.16
C ASP A 64 -5.44 5.92 -3.46
N CYS A 65 -4.58 5.54 -2.51
CA CYS A 65 -4.75 4.36 -1.67
C CYS A 65 -6.07 4.40 -0.88
N GLU A 66 -6.44 5.54 -0.29
CA GLU A 66 -7.72 5.70 0.39
C GLU A 66 -8.90 5.48 -0.57
N THR A 67 -8.82 6.10 -1.74
CA THR A 67 -9.88 6.05 -2.75
C THR A 67 -10.06 4.63 -3.29
N ALA A 68 -8.97 3.93 -3.58
CA ALA A 68 -8.99 2.54 -4.01
C ALA A 68 -9.58 1.62 -2.94
N ALA A 69 -9.16 1.79 -1.68
CA ALA A 69 -9.67 0.99 -0.56
C ALA A 69 -11.17 1.19 -0.32
N ARG A 70 -11.68 2.42 -0.46
CA ARG A 70 -13.14 2.70 -0.42
C ARG A 70 -13.91 1.99 -1.54
N GLN A 71 -13.27 1.73 -2.67
CA GLN A 71 -13.85 1.04 -3.82
C GLN A 71 -13.66 -0.49 -3.77
N GLY A 72 -13.01 -1.03 -2.73
CA GLY A 72 -12.66 -2.45 -2.67
C GLY A 72 -11.63 -2.86 -3.74
N LYS A 73 -10.79 -1.92 -4.17
CA LYS A 73 -9.74 -2.12 -5.19
C LYS A 73 -8.36 -1.99 -4.57
N LEU A 74 -7.38 -2.59 -5.24
CA LEU A 74 -5.98 -2.26 -5.02
C LEU A 74 -5.66 -0.91 -5.69
N PRO A 75 -4.83 -0.05 -5.06
CA PRO A 75 -4.35 1.19 -5.66
C PRO A 75 -3.38 0.96 -6.82
#